data_AF-A0A7V8ALG3-F1
#
_entry.id   AF-A0A7V8ALG3-F1
#
_cell.length_a   1.000
_cell.length_b   1.000
_cell.length_c   1.000
_cell.angle_alpha   90.00
_cell.angle_beta   90.00
_cell.angle_gamma   90.00
#
_symmetry.space_group_name_H-M   'P 1'
#
loop_
_entity.id
_entity.type
_entity.pdbx_description
1 polymer ?
#
loop_
_entity_poly.entity_id
_entity_poly.type
_entity_poly.pdbx_seq_one_letter_code
_entity_poly.pdbx_strand_id
1 'polypeptide(L)'
;MRVDVPLSPTPFRLAAAYQPAGDQPRAIAELVAGVDRGERDQVLLGVTGSGKTFTMAQVIARTGRSALILAPNKTLAAQLYGEMRSFFPDNAVEYFVSYYDYYQPEAYVPRTDTYIEKDSVINEQIDRMRHAATRAILERRDVIIVASVSCLYGLGDVESYSRMTIPVRLGDRLDRDDLLRRLVEVQYRRNDSAFSRGMFRVRGDGIEIFPVHYEDRAWRLSLFDDEVESLHEFDPLTGEKTAGMTEIVIYVRS
;
A
#
# COMPACT_ATOMS: atom_id res chain seq x y z
N MET A 1 18.57 4.43 9.28
CA MET A 1 18.12 5.21 10.45
C MET A 1 16.60 5.11 10.48
N ARG A 2 15.93 4.86 11.62
CA ARG A 2 14.46 4.73 11.66
C ARG A 2 13.85 6.09 11.36
N VAL A 3 13.02 6.18 10.32
CA VAL A 3 12.20 7.37 10.07
C VAL A 3 11.09 7.34 11.12
N ASP A 4 11.21 8.20 12.14
CA ASP A 4 10.19 8.36 13.18
C ASP A 4 9.04 9.23 12.64
N VAL A 5 8.25 8.66 11.73
CA VAL A 5 6.89 9.16 11.50
C VAL A 5 6.07 8.75 12.73
N PRO A 6 5.39 9.67 13.43
CA PRO A 6 4.53 9.31 14.55
C PRO A 6 3.34 8.49 14.04
N LEU A 7 3.48 7.17 14.04
CA LEU A 7 2.43 6.25 13.63
C LEU A 7 1.31 6.28 14.67
N SER A 8 0.07 6.54 14.24
CA SER A 8 -1.09 6.45 15.12
C SER A 8 -1.21 5.02 15.66
N PRO A 9 -1.31 4.81 16.99
CA PRO A 9 -1.47 3.48 17.58
C PRO A 9 -2.92 3.01 17.41
N THR A 10 -3.30 2.63 16.20
CA THR A 10 -4.55 1.91 15.96
C THR A 10 -4.36 0.44 16.33
N PRO A 11 -5.16 -0.14 17.24
CA PRO A 11 -5.07 -1.56 17.57
C PRO A 11 -5.67 -2.43 16.47
N PHE A 12 -5.16 -3.67 16.31
CA PHE A 12 -5.79 -4.67 15.45
C PHE A 12 -7.17 -5.06 16.01
N ARG A 13 -8.20 -4.93 15.19
CA ARG A 13 -9.60 -5.25 15.52
C ARG A 13 -10.05 -6.47 14.72
N LEU A 14 -9.95 -7.63 15.36
CA LEU A 14 -10.40 -8.88 14.74
C LEU A 14 -11.93 -8.98 14.79
N ALA A 15 -12.55 -9.05 13.61
CA ALA A 15 -13.97 -9.31 13.42
C ALA A 15 -14.18 -10.78 13.03
N ALA A 16 -14.84 -11.55 13.89
CA ALA A 16 -15.26 -12.91 13.59
C ALA A 16 -16.55 -13.27 14.33
N ALA A 17 -17.44 -13.99 13.66
CA ALA A 17 -18.70 -14.46 14.24
C ALA A 17 -18.54 -15.69 15.17
N TYR A 18 -17.31 -16.20 15.30
CA TYR A 18 -16.99 -17.41 16.03
C TYR A 18 -15.74 -17.22 16.89
N GLN A 19 -15.62 -18.04 17.93
CA GLN A 19 -14.48 -18.05 18.84
C GLN A 19 -13.53 -19.21 18.52
N PRO A 20 -12.25 -19.13 18.92
CA PRO A 20 -11.31 -20.25 18.80
C PRO A 20 -11.87 -21.52 19.43
N ALA A 21 -11.80 -22.63 18.70
CA ALA A 21 -12.34 -23.92 19.13
C ALA A 21 -11.36 -25.07 18.86
N GLY A 22 -11.62 -26.25 19.46
CA GLY A 22 -10.71 -27.40 19.37
C GLY A 22 -9.33 -27.07 19.93
N ASP A 23 -8.28 -27.33 19.15
CA ASP A 23 -6.88 -27.08 19.56
C ASP A 23 -6.44 -25.61 19.36
N GLN A 24 -7.27 -24.78 18.70
CA GLN A 24 -6.91 -23.39 18.41
C GLN A 24 -6.58 -22.55 19.65
N PRO A 25 -7.36 -22.58 20.77
CA PRO A 25 -7.05 -21.77 21.94
C PRO A 25 -5.64 -22.04 22.50
N ARG A 26 -5.25 -23.32 22.53
CA ARG A 26 -3.93 -23.74 23.00
C ARG A 26 -2.83 -23.29 22.04
N ALA A 27 -3.00 -23.54 20.73
CA ALA A 27 -2.03 -23.14 19.73
C ALA A 27 -1.80 -21.62 19.71
N ILE A 28 -2.88 -20.83 19.84
CA ILE A 28 -2.80 -19.36 19.92
C ILE A 28 -2.01 -18.95 21.18
N ALA A 29 -2.32 -19.53 22.33
CA ALA A 29 -1.63 -19.21 23.59
C ALA A 29 -0.13 -19.52 23.52
N GLU A 30 0.24 -20.68 22.98
CA GLU A 30 1.64 -21.09 22.81
C GLU A 30 2.39 -20.14 21.87
N LEU A 31 1.81 -19.81 20.70
CA LEU A 31 2.42 -18.91 19.72
C LEU A 31 2.59 -17.48 20.26
N VAL A 32 1.56 -16.94 20.91
CA VAL A 32 1.63 -15.60 21.54
C VAL A 32 2.72 -15.57 22.61
N ALA A 33 2.77 -16.58 23.48
CA ALA A 33 3.79 -16.65 24.52
C ALA A 33 5.21 -16.76 23.93
N GLY A 34 5.41 -17.49 22.83
CA GLY A 34 6.69 -17.53 22.13
C GLY A 34 7.10 -16.16 21.56
N VAL A 35 6.14 -15.44 20.97
CA VAL A 35 6.37 -14.08 20.44
C VAL A 35 6.75 -13.10 21.57
N ASP A 36 6.11 -13.21 22.73
CA ASP A 36 6.38 -12.38 23.91
C ASP A 36 7.73 -12.71 24.57
N ARG A 37 8.16 -13.97 24.51
CA ARG A 37 9.51 -14.40 24.91
C ARG A 37 10.60 -13.98 23.92
N GLY A 38 10.24 -13.42 22.76
CA GLY A 38 11.19 -13.03 21.72
C GLY A 38 11.74 -14.21 20.92
N GLU A 39 11.02 -15.34 20.88
CA GLU A 39 11.37 -16.47 20.01
C GLU A 39 11.31 -16.03 18.54
N ARG A 40 12.38 -16.31 17.81
CA ARG A 40 12.51 -15.92 16.40
C ARG A 40 11.75 -16.85 15.46
N ASP A 41 11.81 -18.14 15.74
CA ASP A 41 11.27 -19.19 14.87
C ASP A 41 10.26 -20.05 15.65
N GLN A 42 9.05 -20.18 15.10
CA GLN A 42 7.98 -20.98 15.68
C GLN A 42 7.22 -21.69 14.54
N VAL A 43 6.71 -22.89 14.81
CA VAL A 43 6.01 -23.71 13.80
C VAL A 43 4.61 -24.07 14.28
N LEU A 44 3.60 -23.65 13.52
CA LEU A 44 2.21 -24.09 13.70
C LEU A 44 1.97 -25.37 12.89
N LEU A 45 2.04 -26.53 13.54
CA LEU A 45 1.67 -27.81 12.94
C LEU A 45 0.15 -28.01 12.96
N GLY A 46 -0.52 -27.53 11.91
CA GLY A 46 -1.98 -27.65 11.76
C GLY A 46 -2.38 -28.52 10.58
N VAL A 47 -3.30 -29.47 10.80
CA VAL A 47 -3.91 -30.28 9.73
C VAL A 47 -4.72 -29.40 8.76
N THR A 48 -4.97 -29.89 7.54
CA THR A 48 -5.82 -29.18 6.57
C THR A 48 -7.23 -29.00 7.14
N GLY A 49 -7.82 -27.82 6.97
CA GLY A 49 -9.15 -27.50 7.50
C GLY A 49 -9.20 -27.11 8.98
N SER A 50 -8.08 -27.12 9.72
CA SER A 50 -8.06 -26.74 11.15
C SER A 50 -8.22 -25.25 11.44
N GLY A 51 -8.48 -24.41 10.43
CA GLY A 51 -8.61 -22.96 10.58
C GLY A 51 -7.29 -22.23 10.86
N LYS A 52 -6.18 -22.65 10.23
CA LYS A 52 -4.84 -22.04 10.43
C LYS A 52 -4.83 -20.52 10.22
N THR A 53 -5.53 -20.00 9.21
CA THR A 53 -5.61 -18.55 8.98
C THR A 53 -6.22 -17.84 10.18
N PHE A 54 -7.30 -18.37 10.74
CA PHE A 54 -7.95 -17.79 11.91
C PHE A 54 -7.07 -17.85 13.16
N THR A 55 -6.34 -18.96 13.37
CA THR A 55 -5.31 -19.07 14.42
C THR A 55 -4.28 -17.95 14.27
N MET A 56 -3.76 -17.71 13.07
CA MET A 56 -2.76 -16.66 12.84
C MET A 56 -3.35 -15.25 12.98
N ALA A 57 -4.60 -15.03 12.56
CA ALA A 57 -5.30 -13.76 12.78
C ALA A 57 -5.43 -13.45 14.29
N GLN A 58 -5.76 -14.44 15.11
CA GLN A 58 -5.78 -14.28 16.58
C GLN A 58 -4.41 -13.94 17.15
N VAL A 59 -3.34 -14.55 16.64
CA VAL A 59 -1.95 -14.23 17.05
C VAL A 59 -1.60 -12.79 16.70
N ILE A 60 -1.90 -12.33 15.48
CA ILE A 60 -1.67 -10.94 15.05
C ILE A 60 -2.44 -9.96 15.95
N ALA A 61 -3.72 -10.22 16.18
CA ALA A 61 -4.58 -9.36 17.00
C ALA A 61 -4.08 -9.24 18.45
N ARG A 62 -3.64 -10.35 19.06
CA ARG A 62 -3.18 -10.39 20.46
C ARG A 62 -1.79 -9.79 20.66
N THR A 63 -0.91 -9.97 19.68
CA THR A 63 0.47 -9.46 19.76
C THR A 63 0.58 -7.99 19.36
N GLY A 64 -0.38 -7.47 18.58
CA GLY A 64 -0.39 -6.08 18.14
C GLY A 64 0.72 -5.74 17.15
N ARG A 65 1.38 -6.74 16.55
CA ARG A 65 2.53 -6.56 15.65
C ARG A 65 2.07 -6.57 14.20
N SER A 66 2.60 -5.66 13.39
CA SER A 66 2.43 -5.69 11.93
C SER A 66 2.96 -7.02 11.38
N ALA A 67 2.30 -7.57 10.35
CA ALA A 67 2.58 -8.91 9.86
C ALA A 67 2.82 -8.93 8.35
N LEU A 68 3.82 -9.71 7.92
CA LEU A 68 4.04 -10.10 6.53
C LEU A 68 3.70 -11.58 6.37
N ILE A 69 2.74 -11.89 5.51
CA ILE A 69 2.30 -13.25 5.21
C ILE A 69 2.82 -13.62 3.82
N LEU A 70 3.74 -14.57 3.78
CA LEU A 70 4.32 -15.05 2.52
C LEU A 70 3.54 -16.25 1.99
N ALA A 71 3.03 -16.12 0.77
CA ALA A 71 2.37 -17.18 0.04
C ALA A 71 3.24 -17.65 -1.15
N PRO A 72 3.27 -18.96 -1.45
CA PRO A 72 4.11 -19.52 -2.49
C PRO A 72 3.60 -19.24 -3.91
N ASN A 73 2.34 -18.80 -4.06
CA ASN A 73 1.74 -18.48 -5.36
C ASN A 73 0.65 -17.39 -5.23
N LYS A 74 0.29 -16.76 -6.36
CA LYS A 74 -0.71 -15.68 -6.42
C LYS A 74 -2.10 -16.15 -5.97
N THR A 75 -2.46 -17.41 -6.23
CA THR A 75 -3.79 -17.96 -5.88
C THR A 75 -3.98 -18.02 -4.36
N LEU A 76 -3.03 -18.62 -3.64
CA LEU A 76 -3.09 -18.69 -2.18
C LEU A 76 -2.93 -17.30 -1.56
N ALA A 77 -2.10 -16.43 -2.15
CA ALA A 77 -1.99 -15.04 -1.70
C ALA A 77 -3.33 -14.31 -1.77
N ALA A 78 -4.06 -14.43 -2.88
CA ALA A 78 -5.38 -13.81 -3.03
C ALA A 78 -6.40 -14.36 -2.04
N GLN A 79 -6.39 -15.67 -1.78
CA GLN A 79 -7.25 -16.31 -0.77
C GLN A 79 -6.97 -15.76 0.63
N LEU A 80 -5.70 -15.76 1.05
CA LEU A 80 -5.28 -15.24 2.36
C LEU A 80 -5.57 -13.75 2.51
N TYR A 81 -5.40 -12.97 1.44
CA TYR A 81 -5.76 -11.55 1.42
C TYR A 81 -7.27 -11.36 1.67
N GLY A 82 -8.12 -12.12 0.98
CA GLY A 82 -9.57 -12.07 1.20
C GLY A 82 -9.99 -12.48 2.61
N GLU A 83 -9.40 -13.55 3.15
CA GLU A 83 -9.63 -14.01 4.52
C GLU A 83 -9.20 -12.95 5.55
N MET A 84 -7.97 -12.42 5.43
CA MET A 84 -7.45 -11.41 6.35
C MET A 84 -8.25 -10.11 6.29
N ARG A 85 -8.67 -9.65 5.09
CA ARG A 85 -9.52 -8.47 4.95
C ARG A 85 -10.87 -8.66 5.63
N SER A 86 -11.41 -9.88 5.58
CA SER A 86 -12.65 -10.22 6.29
C SER A 86 -12.47 -10.24 7.81
N PHE A 87 -11.31 -10.69 8.29
CA PHE A 87 -10.99 -10.69 9.72
C PHE A 87 -10.64 -9.30 10.27
N PHE A 88 -10.11 -8.40 9.45
CA PHE A 88 -9.63 -7.09 9.89
C PHE A 88 -10.19 -5.95 9.01
N PRO A 89 -11.52 -5.74 9.00
CA PRO A 89 -12.15 -4.75 8.13
C PRO A 89 -11.77 -3.30 8.45
N ASP A 90 -11.32 -3.04 9.68
CA ASP A 90 -10.95 -1.69 10.18
C ASP A 90 -9.43 -1.43 10.13
N ASN A 91 -8.61 -2.42 9.77
CA ASN A 91 -7.14 -2.31 9.72
C ASN A 91 -6.63 -2.35 8.29
N ALA A 92 -5.36 -1.98 8.09
CA ALA A 92 -4.73 -1.98 6.77
C ALA A 92 -4.31 -3.40 6.37
N VAL A 93 -5.17 -4.10 5.63
CA VAL A 93 -4.84 -5.38 4.99
C VAL A 93 -4.51 -5.11 3.53
N GLU A 94 -3.27 -5.38 3.14
CA GLU A 94 -2.70 -4.98 1.86
C GLU A 94 -2.15 -6.18 1.07
N TYR A 95 -2.06 -6.03 -0.25
CA TYR A 95 -1.67 -7.10 -1.17
C TYR A 95 -0.42 -6.73 -1.97
N PHE A 96 0.59 -7.59 -1.92
CA PHE A 96 1.89 -7.32 -2.54
C PHE A 96 2.43 -8.50 -3.34
N VAL A 97 2.04 -8.58 -4.61
CA VAL A 97 2.54 -9.61 -5.55
C VAL A 97 3.12 -8.96 -6.79
N SER A 98 3.72 -9.76 -7.68
CA SER A 98 4.18 -9.24 -8.98
C SER A 98 3.02 -8.60 -9.73
N TYR A 99 3.20 -7.33 -10.13
CA TYR A 99 2.26 -6.59 -10.95
C TYR A 99 2.32 -6.99 -12.42
N TYR A 100 3.22 -7.90 -12.83
CA TYR A 100 3.22 -8.41 -14.19
C TYR A 100 2.18 -9.53 -14.34
N ASP A 101 1.27 -9.37 -15.31
CA ASP A 101 0.40 -10.45 -15.79
C ASP A 101 1.18 -11.39 -16.73
N TYR A 102 2.06 -10.80 -17.53
CA TYR A 102 3.03 -11.51 -18.36
C TYR A 102 4.41 -10.87 -18.17
N TYR A 103 5.45 -11.71 -18.03
CA TYR A 103 6.82 -11.24 -17.93
C TYR A 103 7.77 -12.23 -18.61
N GLN A 104 8.44 -11.74 -19.65
CA GLN A 104 9.54 -12.40 -20.31
C GLN A 104 10.84 -11.65 -19.97
N PRO A 105 11.78 -12.30 -19.25
CA PRO A 105 13.08 -11.70 -19.00
C PRO A 105 13.87 -11.62 -20.29
N GLU A 106 14.73 -10.61 -20.37
CA GLU A 106 15.78 -10.57 -21.39
C GLU A 106 16.73 -11.74 -21.19
N ALA A 107 17.03 -12.47 -22.26
CA ALA A 107 17.94 -13.60 -22.22
C ALA A 107 18.66 -13.79 -23.54
N TYR A 108 19.91 -14.24 -23.48
CA TYR A 108 20.63 -14.75 -24.64
C TYR A 108 20.76 -16.27 -24.52
N VAL A 109 20.40 -16.99 -25.57
CA VAL A 109 20.45 -18.46 -25.66
C VAL A 109 21.61 -18.86 -26.58
N PRO A 110 22.79 -19.21 -26.04
CA PRO A 110 23.99 -19.40 -26.86
C PRO A 110 23.88 -20.57 -27.85
N ARG A 111 23.13 -21.62 -27.49
CA ARG A 111 22.99 -22.82 -28.32
C ARG A 111 22.29 -22.55 -29.65
N THR A 112 21.38 -21.58 -29.67
CA THR A 112 20.60 -21.21 -30.86
C THR A 112 20.97 -19.82 -31.38
N ASP A 113 22.00 -19.20 -30.81
CA ASP A 113 22.40 -17.82 -31.07
C ASP A 113 21.21 -16.85 -31.08
N THR A 114 20.30 -17.03 -30.12
CA THR A 114 19.03 -16.28 -30.08
C THR A 114 19.05 -15.30 -28.92
N TYR A 115 18.83 -14.03 -29.25
CA TYR A 115 18.52 -13.01 -28.26
C TYR A 115 17.01 -12.89 -28.09
N ILE A 116 16.56 -12.99 -26.84
CA ILE A 116 15.17 -12.87 -26.41
C ILE A 116 15.04 -11.51 -25.74
N GLU A 117 14.30 -10.60 -26.39
CA GLU A 117 14.00 -9.29 -25.84
C GLU A 117 13.09 -9.38 -24.61
N LYS A 118 13.23 -8.39 -23.73
CA LYS A 118 12.32 -8.20 -22.61
C LYS A 118 10.94 -7.80 -23.14
N ASP A 119 9.91 -8.52 -22.70
CA ASP A 119 8.52 -8.17 -22.95
C ASP A 119 7.70 -8.37 -21.68
N SER A 120 6.73 -7.50 -21.43
CA SER A 120 5.95 -7.56 -20.20
C SER A 120 4.62 -6.82 -20.31
N VAL A 121 3.60 -7.35 -19.64
CA VAL A 121 2.30 -6.72 -19.47
C VAL A 121 2.07 -6.42 -18.00
N ILE A 122 1.82 -5.15 -17.67
CA ILE A 122 1.60 -4.66 -16.31
C ILE A 122 0.10 -4.66 -15.99
N ASN A 123 -0.21 -5.11 -14.78
CA ASN A 123 -1.52 -5.05 -14.16
C ASN A 123 -1.60 -3.83 -13.23
N GLU A 124 -2.26 -2.78 -13.72
CA GLU A 124 -2.43 -1.49 -13.04
C GLU A 124 -3.16 -1.58 -11.69
N GLN A 125 -4.00 -2.60 -11.49
CA GLN A 125 -4.68 -2.84 -10.23
C GLN A 125 -3.71 -3.40 -9.19
N ILE A 126 -2.90 -4.39 -9.56
CA ILE A 126 -1.90 -4.94 -8.64
C ILE A 126 -0.82 -3.91 -8.30
N ASP A 127 -0.42 -3.09 -9.28
CA ASP A 127 0.53 -2.01 -9.04
C ASP A 127 0.00 -1.00 -7.99
N ARG A 128 -1.28 -0.62 -8.09
CA ARG A 128 -1.97 0.19 -7.06
C ARG A 128 -1.89 -0.45 -5.67
N MET A 129 -2.20 -1.73 -5.58
CA MET A 129 -2.20 -2.45 -4.29
C MET A 129 -0.80 -2.49 -3.68
N ARG A 130 0.25 -2.56 -4.50
CA ARG A 130 1.63 -2.47 -4.01
C ARG A 130 1.97 -1.10 -3.44
N HIS A 131 1.53 -0.02 -4.09
CA HIS A 131 1.69 1.33 -3.55
C HIS A 131 0.89 1.54 -2.25
N ALA A 132 -0.32 0.99 -2.17
CA ALA A 132 -1.09 1.01 -0.93
C ALA A 132 -0.35 0.27 0.19
N ALA A 133 0.23 -0.90 -0.11
CA ALA A 133 1.03 -1.66 0.85
C ALA A 133 2.26 -0.91 1.36
N THR A 134 3.05 -0.28 0.48
CA THR A 134 4.24 0.49 0.89
C THR A 134 3.87 1.71 1.72
N ARG A 135 2.81 2.43 1.32
CA ARG A 135 2.27 3.57 2.08
C ARG A 135 1.80 3.13 3.46
N ALA A 136 1.05 2.03 3.57
CA ALA A 136 0.48 1.57 4.82
C ALA A 136 1.56 1.33 5.89
N ILE A 137 2.69 0.72 5.52
CA ILE A 137 3.82 0.49 6.45
C ILE A 137 4.41 1.81 6.97
N LEU A 138 4.39 2.87 6.17
CA LEU A 138 4.97 4.17 6.52
C LEU A 138 4.03 5.04 7.37
N GLU A 139 2.72 4.84 7.26
CA GLU A 139 1.71 5.68 7.94
C GLU A 139 1.07 5.01 9.15
N ARG A 140 1.06 3.67 9.21
CA ARG A 140 0.28 2.90 10.20
C ARG A 140 1.09 1.78 10.85
N ARG A 141 0.69 1.37 12.06
CA ARG A 141 1.21 0.16 12.73
C ARG A 141 0.33 -1.07 12.55
N ASP A 142 -0.96 -0.88 12.30
CA ASP A 142 -1.93 -1.96 12.15
C ASP A 142 -2.00 -2.49 10.71
N VAL A 143 -0.85 -2.95 10.22
CA VAL A 143 -0.66 -3.37 8.83
C VAL A 143 -0.43 -4.88 8.73
N ILE A 144 -1.18 -5.53 7.84
CA ILE A 144 -0.98 -6.92 7.41
C ILE A 144 -0.75 -6.91 5.91
N ILE A 145 0.40 -7.38 5.45
CA ILE A 145 0.69 -7.53 4.02
C ILE A 145 0.68 -9.00 3.65
N VAL A 146 -0.15 -9.34 2.68
CA VAL A 146 -0.12 -10.67 2.04
C VAL A 146 0.70 -10.56 0.76
N ALA A 147 1.83 -11.26 0.71
CA ALA A 147 2.81 -11.12 -0.36
C ALA A 147 3.22 -12.45 -1.00
N SER A 148 3.68 -12.36 -2.24
CA SER A 148 4.49 -13.42 -2.86
C SER A 148 5.99 -13.15 -2.66
N VAL A 149 6.85 -14.01 -3.22
CA VAL A 149 8.31 -13.79 -3.30
C VAL A 149 8.69 -12.43 -3.91
N SER A 150 7.75 -11.73 -4.55
CA SER A 150 7.96 -10.36 -5.03
C SER A 150 8.45 -9.40 -3.94
N CYS A 151 8.15 -9.63 -2.66
CA CYS A 151 8.63 -8.78 -1.56
C CYS A 151 10.14 -8.89 -1.28
N LEU A 152 10.82 -9.88 -1.87
CA LEU A 152 12.27 -10.05 -1.77
C LEU A 152 13.02 -9.30 -2.88
N TYR A 153 12.30 -8.87 -3.92
CA TYR A 153 12.88 -8.07 -5.00
C TYR A 153 12.98 -6.61 -4.55
N GLY A 154 14.07 -5.95 -4.96
CA GLY A 154 14.37 -4.58 -4.59
C GLY A 154 13.20 -3.65 -4.89
N LEU A 155 12.60 -3.11 -3.83
CA LEU A 155 11.89 -1.85 -3.86
C LEU A 155 12.94 -0.74 -3.85
N GLY A 156 12.67 0.40 -4.50
CA GLY A 156 13.50 1.59 -4.33
C GLY A 156 13.70 1.89 -2.84
N ASP A 157 14.84 2.49 -2.49
CA ASP A 157 15.22 2.74 -1.10
C ASP A 157 14.09 3.48 -0.31
N VAL A 158 13.81 3.03 0.92
CA VAL A 158 12.75 3.60 1.78
C VAL A 158 13.03 5.07 2.09
N GLU A 159 14.31 5.42 2.24
CA GLU A 159 14.77 6.78 2.46
C GLU A 159 14.56 7.66 1.21
N SER A 160 14.63 7.07 0.03
CA SER A 160 14.26 7.69 -1.25
C SER A 160 12.73 7.87 -1.33
N TYR A 161 11.94 6.87 -0.94
CA TYR A 161 10.47 6.94 -0.93
C TYR A 161 9.94 8.01 0.04
N SER A 162 10.53 8.11 1.23
CA SER A 162 10.12 9.06 2.27
C SER A 162 10.52 10.50 1.91
N ARG A 163 11.70 10.69 1.30
CA ARG A 163 12.18 11.99 0.81
C ARG A 163 11.46 12.48 -0.45
N MET A 164 10.85 11.57 -1.20
CA MET A 164 10.03 11.87 -2.38
C MET A 164 8.53 11.95 -2.06
N THR A 165 8.19 12.48 -0.88
CA THR A 165 6.82 12.86 -0.55
C THR A 165 6.67 14.37 -0.50
N ILE A 166 5.50 14.86 -0.90
CA ILE A 166 5.13 16.28 -0.82
C ILE A 166 3.93 16.36 0.13
N PRO A 167 4.16 16.63 1.43
CA PRO A 167 3.07 16.98 2.32
C PRO A 167 2.52 18.36 1.95
N VAL A 168 1.20 18.50 1.96
CA VAL A 168 0.49 19.78 1.75
C VAL A 168 -0.62 19.87 2.79
N ARG A 169 -0.63 20.95 3.57
CA ARG A 169 -1.66 21.25 4.56
C ARG A 169 -2.41 22.52 4.21
N LEU A 170 -3.64 22.59 4.70
CA LEU A 170 -4.43 23.81 4.65
C LEU A 170 -3.68 24.94 5.39
N GLY A 171 -3.54 26.10 4.75
CA GLY A 171 -2.79 27.24 5.27
C GLY A 171 -1.26 27.19 5.05
N ASP A 172 -0.73 26.16 4.39
CA ASP A 172 0.69 26.14 4.02
C ASP A 172 1.01 27.27 3.03
N ARG A 173 2.16 27.92 3.19
CA ARG A 173 2.69 28.81 2.16
C ARG A 173 3.45 28.01 1.10
N LEU A 174 2.90 27.95 -0.10
CA LEU A 174 3.37 27.13 -1.19
C LEU A 174 3.31 27.93 -2.50
N ASP A 175 4.48 28.18 -3.10
CA ASP A 175 4.54 28.73 -4.45
C ASP A 175 4.01 27.70 -5.46
N ARG A 176 3.12 28.15 -6.34
CA ARG A 176 2.47 27.29 -7.33
C ARG A 176 3.49 26.59 -8.23
N ASP A 177 4.42 27.34 -8.78
CA ASP A 177 5.36 26.82 -9.78
C ASP A 177 6.41 25.90 -9.14
N ASP A 178 6.72 26.12 -7.86
CA ASP A 178 7.50 25.20 -7.04
C ASP A 178 6.80 23.86 -6.81
N LEU A 179 5.51 23.87 -6.44
CA LEU A 179 4.73 22.64 -6.31
C LEU A 179 4.70 21.86 -7.63
N LEU A 180 4.49 22.53 -8.78
CA LEU A 180 4.48 21.86 -10.08
C LEU A 180 5.83 21.22 -10.42
N ARG A 181 6.95 21.88 -10.09
CA ARG A 181 8.30 21.31 -10.24
C ARG A 181 8.47 20.07 -9.36
N ARG A 182 8.11 20.16 -8.08
CA ARG A 182 8.18 19.02 -7.15
C ARG A 182 7.33 17.85 -7.61
N LEU A 183 6.15 18.08 -8.18
CA LEU A 183 5.31 17.03 -8.76
C LEU A 183 6.02 16.26 -9.88
N VAL A 184 6.74 16.98 -10.75
CA VAL A 184 7.54 16.37 -11.82
C VAL A 184 8.73 15.59 -11.24
N GLU A 185 9.38 16.11 -10.18
CA GLU A 185 10.47 15.42 -9.48
C GLU A 185 10.01 14.08 -8.88
N VAL A 186 8.80 14.03 -8.33
CA VAL A 186 8.16 12.78 -7.86
C VAL A 186 7.47 11.99 -8.98
N GLN A 187 7.83 12.28 -10.24
CA GLN A 187 7.48 11.57 -11.47
C GLN A 187 6.02 11.66 -11.94
N TYR A 188 5.25 12.63 -11.44
CA TYR A 188 3.93 12.89 -12.01
C TYR A 188 4.05 13.54 -13.39
N ARG A 189 3.07 13.26 -14.26
CA ARG A 189 3.00 13.87 -15.60
C ARG A 189 1.92 14.93 -15.65
N ARG A 190 2.22 16.10 -16.20
CA ARG A 190 1.19 17.10 -16.48
C ARG A 190 0.33 16.63 -17.65
N ASN A 191 -0.99 16.59 -17.49
CA ASN A 191 -1.92 16.31 -18.57
C ASN A 191 -3.27 16.99 -18.35
N ASP A 192 -3.47 18.12 -19.02
CA ASP A 192 -4.69 18.93 -18.86
C ASP A 192 -5.90 18.31 -19.60
N SER A 193 -5.66 17.47 -20.62
CA SER A 193 -6.68 16.88 -21.48
C SER A 193 -7.16 15.50 -21.02
N ALA A 194 -6.22 14.57 -20.79
CA ALA A 194 -6.52 13.19 -20.38
C ALA A 194 -6.03 12.97 -18.95
N PHE A 195 -6.86 13.34 -17.99
CA PHE A 195 -6.52 13.28 -16.58
C PHE A 195 -6.69 11.87 -16.03
N SER A 196 -5.58 11.22 -15.70
CA SER A 196 -5.56 9.88 -15.11
C SER A 196 -4.49 9.77 -14.02
N ARG A 197 -4.36 8.59 -13.42
CA ARG A 197 -3.49 8.34 -12.26
C ARG A 197 -2.02 8.71 -12.53
N GLY A 198 -1.37 9.26 -11.51
CA GLY A 198 0.01 9.75 -11.63
C GLY A 198 0.14 10.98 -12.52
N MET A 199 -0.96 11.71 -12.72
CA MET A 199 -0.99 12.96 -13.46
C MET A 199 -1.46 14.12 -12.60
N PHE A 200 -1.11 15.33 -13.01
CA PHE A 200 -1.68 16.56 -12.48
C PHE A 200 -2.11 17.49 -13.62
N ARG A 201 -3.00 18.43 -13.32
CA ARG A 201 -3.43 19.49 -14.24
C ARG A 201 -3.73 20.78 -13.51
N VAL A 202 -3.75 21.89 -14.24
CA VAL A 202 -4.02 23.22 -13.65
C VAL A 202 -5.30 23.80 -14.26
N ARG A 203 -6.22 24.25 -13.42
CA ARG A 203 -7.49 24.88 -13.82
C ARG A 203 -7.71 26.16 -13.03
N GLY A 204 -7.36 27.30 -13.63
CA GLY A 204 -7.35 28.59 -12.92
C GLY A 204 -6.36 28.55 -11.76
N ASP A 205 -6.86 28.85 -10.57
CA ASP A 205 -6.06 28.85 -9.32
C ASP A 205 -6.04 27.46 -8.63
N GLY A 206 -6.75 26.48 -9.23
CA GLY A 206 -6.80 25.11 -8.75
C GLY A 206 -5.75 24.22 -9.41
N ILE A 207 -5.02 23.45 -8.61
CA ILE A 207 -4.18 22.34 -9.06
C ILE A 207 -4.88 21.04 -8.71
N GLU A 208 -5.11 20.19 -9.72
CA GLU A 208 -5.70 18.88 -9.55
C GLU A 208 -4.63 17.80 -9.71
N ILE A 209 -4.62 16.85 -8.78
CA ILE A 209 -3.60 15.81 -8.69
C ILE A 209 -4.32 14.48 -8.56
N PHE A 210 -4.02 13.52 -9.44
CA PHE A 210 -4.56 12.17 -9.35
C PHE A 210 -3.52 11.28 -8.65
N PRO A 211 -3.70 10.99 -7.35
CA PRO A 211 -2.73 10.21 -6.59
C PRO A 211 -2.59 8.79 -7.14
N VAL A 212 -1.35 8.28 -7.12
CA VAL A 212 -1.06 6.93 -7.60
C VAL A 212 -1.71 5.83 -6.79
N HIS A 213 -2.12 6.08 -5.55
CA HIS A 213 -2.69 5.05 -4.68
C HIS A 213 -4.22 5.06 -4.66
N TYR A 214 -4.91 6.00 -5.31
CA TYR A 214 -6.38 6.00 -5.42
C TYR A 214 -6.87 5.33 -6.71
N GLU A 215 -8.11 4.86 -6.65
CA GLU A 215 -8.84 4.23 -7.76
C GLU A 215 -9.60 5.25 -8.61
N ASP A 216 -10.44 6.03 -7.96
CA ASP A 216 -11.54 6.81 -8.54
C ASP A 216 -11.67 8.20 -7.87
N ARG A 217 -10.60 8.63 -7.19
CA ARG A 217 -10.57 9.89 -6.44
C ARG A 217 -9.29 10.65 -6.76
N ALA A 218 -9.44 11.97 -6.87
CA ALA A 218 -8.36 12.92 -7.09
C ALA A 218 -8.45 14.06 -6.08
N TRP A 219 -7.37 14.79 -5.90
CA TRP A 219 -7.34 15.96 -5.03
C TRP A 219 -7.37 17.23 -5.86
N ARG A 220 -8.13 18.22 -5.39
CA ARG A 220 -8.05 19.60 -5.87
C ARG A 220 -7.57 20.46 -4.71
N LEU A 221 -6.45 21.12 -4.93
CA LEU A 221 -5.96 22.19 -4.07
C LEU A 221 -6.19 23.54 -4.75
N SER A 222 -6.58 24.55 -3.98
CA SER A 222 -6.69 25.94 -4.49
C SER A 222 -5.71 26.80 -3.73
N LEU A 223 -5.00 27.66 -4.45
CA LEU A 223 -4.07 28.62 -3.87
C LEU A 223 -4.69 30.02 -3.92
N PHE A 224 -4.55 30.77 -2.83
CA PHE A 224 -4.80 32.21 -2.81
C PHE A 224 -3.46 32.90 -2.55
N ASP A 225 -2.96 33.64 -3.53
CA ASP A 225 -1.57 34.10 -3.58
C ASP A 225 -0.59 32.91 -3.44
N ASP A 226 0.09 32.83 -2.29
CA ASP A 226 1.03 31.78 -1.93
C ASP A 226 0.50 30.87 -0.82
N GLU A 227 -0.79 30.89 -0.49
CA GLU A 227 -1.38 30.11 0.62
C GLU A 227 -2.36 29.05 0.12
N VAL A 228 -2.30 27.84 0.70
CA VAL A 228 -3.27 26.77 0.43
C VAL A 228 -4.62 27.10 1.09
N GLU A 229 -5.55 27.65 0.32
CA GLU A 229 -6.87 28.08 0.78
C GLU A 229 -7.84 26.90 0.97
N SER A 230 -7.73 25.86 0.15
CA SER A 230 -8.65 24.72 0.21
C SER A 230 -8.02 23.42 -0.30
N LEU A 231 -8.42 22.31 0.33
CA LEU A 231 -8.08 20.95 -0.10
C LEU A 231 -9.35 20.11 -0.11
N HIS A 232 -9.68 19.51 -1.26
CA HIS A 232 -10.85 18.64 -1.40
C HIS A 232 -10.53 17.43 -2.25
N GLU A 233 -11.10 16.30 -1.87
CA GLU A 233 -11.18 15.12 -2.73
C GLU A 233 -12.37 15.27 -3.70
N PHE A 234 -12.23 14.75 -4.92
CA PHE A 234 -13.30 14.74 -5.90
C PHE A 234 -13.22 13.54 -6.85
N ASP A 235 -14.35 13.21 -7.46
CA ASP A 235 -14.44 12.21 -8.53
C ASP A 235 -13.94 12.81 -9.86
N PRO A 236 -12.88 12.26 -10.50
CA PRO A 236 -12.33 12.82 -11.72
C PRO A 236 -13.22 12.63 -12.96
N LEU A 237 -14.21 11.71 -12.91
CA LEU A 237 -15.16 11.45 -13.98
C LEU A 237 -16.40 12.35 -13.86
N THR A 238 -16.96 12.49 -12.65
CA THR A 238 -18.20 13.25 -12.43
C THR A 238 -17.98 14.69 -11.96
N GLY A 239 -16.82 14.98 -11.36
CA GLY A 239 -16.50 16.26 -10.74
C GLY A 239 -17.11 16.45 -9.34
N GLU A 240 -17.79 15.44 -8.81
CA GLU A 240 -18.44 15.50 -7.49
C GLU A 240 -17.38 15.63 -6.38
N LYS A 241 -17.56 16.63 -5.51
CA LYS A 241 -16.64 16.90 -4.40
C LYS A 241 -17.04 16.11 -3.17
N THR A 242 -16.05 15.59 -2.46
CA THR A 242 -16.19 15.01 -1.12
C THR A 242 -15.84 16.05 -0.05
N ALA A 243 -15.93 15.68 1.23
CA ALA A 243 -15.63 16.55 2.36
C ALA A 243 -14.21 17.16 2.26
N GLY A 244 -14.04 18.36 2.82
CA GLY A 244 -12.75 19.05 2.87
C GLY A 244 -11.72 18.27 3.68
N MET A 245 -10.47 18.34 3.23
CA MET A 245 -9.32 17.73 3.87
C MET A 245 -8.46 18.82 4.52
N THR A 246 -7.76 18.50 5.61
CA THR A 246 -6.82 19.43 6.27
C THR A 246 -5.38 19.18 5.84
N GLU A 247 -5.07 17.99 5.33
CA GLU A 247 -3.74 17.56 4.93
C GLU A 247 -3.83 16.48 3.85
N ILE A 248 -2.89 16.50 2.90
CA ILE A 248 -2.61 15.43 1.95
C ILE A 248 -1.11 15.17 1.90
N VAL A 249 -0.75 13.93 1.54
CA VAL A 249 0.64 13.55 1.28
C VAL A 249 0.72 12.96 -0.12
N ILE A 250 1.47 13.62 -1.00
CA ILE A 250 1.65 13.17 -2.38
C ILE A 250 2.88 12.27 -2.41
N TYR A 251 2.70 11.04 -2.85
CA TYR A 251 3.76 10.03 -2.94
C TYR A 251 4.36 9.99 -4.33
N VAL A 252 5.60 9.50 -4.45
CA VAL A 252 6.24 9.24 -5.75
C VAL A 252 5.41 8.28 -6.60
N ARG A 253 5.43 8.51 -7.91
CA ARG A 253 4.69 7.68 -8.87
C ARG A 253 5.30 6.28 -9.08
N SER A 254 6.61 6.11 -8.84
CA SER A 254 7.35 4.86 -9.07
C SER A 254 7.24 3.83 -7.94
#